data_AF-A0A536LRY6-F1
#
_entry.id   AF-A0A536LRY6-F1
#
_cell.length_a   1.000
_cell.length_b   1.000
_cell.length_c   1.000
_cell.angle_alpha   90.00
_cell.angle_beta   90.00
_cell.angle_gamma   90.00
#
_symmetry.space_group_name_H-M   'P 1'
#
loop_
_entity.id
_entity.type
_entity.pdbx_description
1 polymer ?
#
loop_
_entity_poly.entity_id
_entity_poly.type
_entity_poly.pdbx_seq_one_letter_code
_entity_poly.pdbx_strand_id
1 'polypeptide(L)'
;MPARSPEEVDALFEKALNAGNLEGLVALYEPDATLIPQPGQEAKGGDAIRQALAPLVEGKAQIDLKVERTVRSGEELAATYGVWTMKAGDQEISGKTIEVVRRQPDGTWLFVIDDPFARNS
;
A
#
# COMPACT_ATOMS: atom_id res chain seq x y z
N MET A 1 3.12 8.95 -11.91
CA MET A 1 4.39 8.30 -12.29
C MET A 1 4.38 6.93 -11.67
N PRO A 2 4.77 5.86 -12.37
CA PRO A 2 4.80 4.52 -11.79
C PRO A 2 6.05 4.31 -10.91
N ALA A 3 5.97 3.37 -9.96
CA ALA A 3 7.11 2.99 -9.13
C ALA A 3 8.18 2.28 -9.96
N ARG A 4 9.46 2.58 -9.74
CA ARG A 4 10.63 1.96 -10.39
C ARG A 4 11.52 1.20 -9.42
N SER A 5 11.21 1.24 -8.13
CA SER A 5 11.76 0.34 -7.11
C SER A 5 10.64 -0.18 -6.20
N PRO A 6 10.89 -1.25 -5.42
CA PRO A 6 9.99 -1.72 -4.36
C PRO A 6 9.54 -0.59 -3.43
N GLU A 7 10.49 0.20 -2.94
CA GLU A 7 10.27 1.26 -1.94
C GLU A 7 9.46 2.44 -2.51
N GLU A 8 9.53 2.67 -3.82
CA GLU A 8 8.77 3.73 -4.47
C GLU A 8 7.27 3.43 -4.52
N VAL A 9 6.84 2.16 -4.37
CA VAL A 9 5.41 1.83 -4.34
C VAL A 9 4.75 2.49 -3.12
N ASP A 10 5.38 2.37 -1.96
CA ASP A 10 4.92 3.00 -0.71
C ASP A 10 4.94 4.53 -0.76
N ALA A 11 6.03 5.12 -1.28
CA ALA A 11 6.13 6.57 -1.44
C ALA A 11 5.04 7.12 -2.39
N LEU A 12 4.67 6.36 -3.41
CA LEU A 12 3.56 6.72 -4.30
C LEU A 12 2.20 6.49 -3.64
N PHE A 13 2.06 5.48 -2.79
CA PHE A 13 0.85 5.28 -1.99
C PHE A 13 0.58 6.48 -1.09
N GLU A 14 1.58 6.89 -0.30
CA GLU A 14 1.50 8.08 0.55
C GLU A 14 1.08 9.30 -0.26
N LYS A 15 1.77 9.55 -1.38
CA LYS A 15 1.47 10.69 -2.26
C LYS A 15 0.06 10.65 -2.82
N ALA A 16 -0.41 9.47 -3.25
CA ALA A 16 -1.73 9.31 -3.85
C ALA A 16 -2.84 9.49 -2.80
N LEU A 17 -2.69 8.91 -1.60
CA LEU A 17 -3.66 9.05 -0.53
C LEU A 17 -3.74 10.51 -0.06
N ASN A 18 -2.58 11.14 0.18
CA ASN A 18 -2.52 12.53 0.65
C ASN A 18 -3.10 13.52 -0.38
N ALA A 19 -3.04 13.19 -1.67
CA ALA A 19 -3.66 13.96 -2.75
C ALA A 19 -5.14 13.62 -3.01
N GLY A 20 -5.73 12.66 -2.28
CA GLY A 20 -7.09 12.19 -2.51
C GLY A 20 -7.29 11.49 -3.85
N ASN A 21 -6.25 10.85 -4.39
CA ASN A 21 -6.26 10.24 -5.71
C ASN A 21 -6.52 8.73 -5.64
N LEU A 22 -7.80 8.33 -5.60
CA LEU A 22 -8.20 6.92 -5.53
C LEU A 22 -7.69 6.09 -6.72
N GLU A 23 -7.73 6.62 -7.94
CA GLU A 23 -7.20 5.90 -9.11
C GLU A 23 -5.69 5.69 -9.00
N GLY A 24 -4.98 6.68 -8.48
CA GLY A 24 -3.55 6.60 -8.23
C GLY A 24 -3.21 5.51 -7.22
N LEU A 25 -4.04 5.32 -6.19
CA LEU A 25 -3.88 4.24 -5.22
C LEU A 25 -4.12 2.88 -5.85
N VAL A 26 -5.27 2.69 -6.51
CA VAL A 26 -5.63 1.39 -7.12
C VAL A 26 -4.62 0.98 -8.18
N ALA A 27 -4.03 1.92 -8.92
CA ALA A 27 -3.00 1.66 -9.92
C ALA A 27 -1.67 1.14 -9.33
N LEU A 28 -1.48 1.14 -8.01
CA LEU A 28 -0.31 0.56 -7.35
C LEU A 28 -0.46 -0.93 -7.06
N TYR A 29 -1.62 -1.54 -7.33
CA TYR A 29 -1.88 -2.94 -7.07
C TYR A 29 -1.91 -3.77 -8.35
N GLU A 30 -1.42 -5.01 -8.27
CA GLU A 30 -1.69 -6.00 -9.31
C GLU A 30 -3.18 -6.33 -9.40
N PRO A 31 -3.68 -6.79 -10.57
CA PRO A 31 -5.10 -7.14 -10.75
C PRO A 31 -5.64 -8.17 -9.76
N ASP A 32 -4.77 -9.07 -9.26
CA ASP A 32 -5.06 -10.15 -8.31
C ASP A 32 -4.46 -9.92 -6.91
N ALA A 33 -4.02 -8.69 -6.62
CA ALA A 33 -3.44 -8.34 -5.32
C ALA A 33 -4.42 -8.53 -4.16
N THR A 34 -3.87 -8.67 -2.95
CA THR A 34 -4.65 -8.76 -1.71
C THR A 34 -4.24 -7.63 -0.76
N LEU A 35 -5.22 -6.81 -0.36
CA LEU A 35 -5.10 -5.83 0.72
C LEU A 35 -5.76 -6.39 1.99
N ILE A 36 -5.15 -6.16 3.14
CA ILE A 36 -5.75 -6.40 4.46
C ILE A 36 -6.25 -5.06 5.00
N PRO A 37 -7.50 -4.63 4.72
CA PRO A 37 -7.97 -3.31 5.14
C PRO A 37 -8.24 -3.21 6.64
N GLN A 38 -8.45 -4.35 7.30
CA GLN A 38 -8.60 -4.48 8.74
C GLN A 38 -8.26 -5.91 9.18
N PRO A 39 -7.90 -6.13 10.47
CA PRO A 39 -7.58 -7.47 10.96
C PRO A 39 -8.70 -8.48 10.67
N GLY A 40 -8.32 -9.60 10.04
CA GLY A 40 -9.24 -10.69 9.70
C GLY A 40 -10.12 -10.46 8.46
N GLN A 41 -9.91 -9.39 7.68
CA GLN A 41 -10.56 -9.19 6.38
C GLN A 41 -9.56 -9.09 5.25
N GLU A 42 -9.97 -9.53 4.06
CA GLU A 42 -9.18 -9.49 2.84
C GLU A 42 -9.99 -8.81 1.73
N ALA A 43 -9.39 -7.85 1.03
CA ALA A 43 -9.88 -7.27 -0.20
C ALA A 43 -9.02 -7.78 -1.36
N LYS A 44 -9.61 -8.62 -2.23
CA LYS A 44 -8.90 -9.26 -3.35
C LYS A 44 -9.27 -8.66 -4.69
N GLY A 45 -8.25 -8.27 -5.44
CA GLY A 45 -8.35 -7.68 -6.76
C GLY A 45 -8.82 -6.22 -6.77
N GLY A 46 -8.65 -5.58 -7.92
CA GLY A 46 -8.77 -4.13 -8.08
C GLY A 46 -10.09 -3.53 -7.58
N ASP A 47 -11.24 -4.17 -7.85
CA ASP A 47 -12.54 -3.64 -7.44
C ASP A 47 -12.74 -3.68 -5.92
N ALA A 48 -12.34 -4.76 -5.25
CA ALA A 48 -12.43 -4.87 -3.79
C ALA A 48 -11.46 -3.91 -3.10
N ILE A 49 -10.23 -3.80 -3.62
CA ILE A 49 -9.21 -2.86 -3.12
C ILE A 49 -9.71 -1.42 -3.26
N ARG A 50 -10.29 -1.06 -4.41
CA ARG A 50 -10.89 0.25 -4.64
C ARG A 50 -11.97 0.56 -3.61
N GLN A 51 -12.87 -0.38 -3.35
CA GLN A 51 -13.93 -0.21 -2.35
C GLN A 51 -13.36 -0.05 -0.94
N ALA A 52 -12.29 -0.77 -0.61
CA ALA A 52 -11.63 -0.68 0.68
C ALA A 52 -10.88 0.64 0.91
N LEU A 53 -10.28 1.22 -0.15
CA LEU A 53 -9.51 2.47 -0.07
C LEU A 53 -10.39 3.74 -0.21
N ALA A 54 -11.55 3.64 -0.85
CA ALA A 54 -12.43 4.80 -1.09
C ALA A 54 -12.78 5.59 0.19
N PRO A 55 -13.12 4.97 1.34
CA PRO A 55 -13.42 5.70 2.57
C PRO A 55 -12.24 6.54 3.10
N LEU A 56 -10.99 6.08 2.91
CA LEU A 56 -9.81 6.85 3.33
C LEU A 56 -9.68 8.14 2.51
N VAL A 57 -9.94 8.06 1.20
CA VAL A 57 -9.92 9.20 0.28
C VAL A 57 -11.07 10.16 0.59
N GLU A 58 -12.29 9.65 0.76
CA GLU A 58 -13.48 10.45 1.10
C GLU A 58 -13.32 11.16 2.44
N GLY A 59 -12.74 10.47 3.42
CA GLY A 59 -12.40 11.00 4.74
C GLY A 59 -11.21 11.96 4.76
N LYS A 60 -10.56 12.20 3.61
CA LYS A 60 -9.35 13.04 3.48
C LYS A 60 -8.26 12.62 4.45
N ALA A 61 -8.07 11.32 4.61
CA ALA A 61 -7.00 10.79 5.44
C ALA A 61 -5.64 11.33 4.96
N GLN A 62 -4.72 11.53 5.89
CA GLN A 62 -3.33 11.88 5.61
C GLN A 62 -2.43 10.85 6.24
N ILE A 63 -1.50 10.28 5.48
CA ILE A 63 -0.57 9.25 5.92
C ILE A 63 0.88 9.75 5.81
N ASP A 64 1.72 9.30 6.72
CA ASP A 64 3.19 9.33 6.64
C ASP A 64 3.65 7.87 6.68
N LEU A 65 4.39 7.42 5.67
CA LEU A 65 4.83 6.04 5.53
C LEU A 65 6.34 5.99 5.33
N LYS A 66 7.00 5.16 6.15
CA LYS A 66 8.45 4.96 6.09
C LYS A 66 8.79 3.48 5.92
N VAL A 67 9.40 3.17 4.78
CA VAL A 67 10.04 1.86 4.55
C VAL A 67 11.30 1.76 5.41
N GLU A 68 11.37 0.74 6.25
CA GLU A 68 12.50 0.47 7.15
C GLU A 68 13.43 -0.62 6.60
N ARG A 69 12.89 -1.55 5.81
CA ARG A 69 13.65 -2.67 5.25
C ARG A 69 13.01 -3.18 3.97
N THR A 70 13.86 -3.49 2.99
CA THR A 70 13.48 -4.24 1.80
C THR A 70 14.28 -5.53 1.72
N VAL A 71 13.61 -6.65 1.45
CA VAL A 71 14.22 -7.94 1.17
C VAL A 71 13.84 -8.35 -0.24
N ARG A 72 14.82 -8.57 -1.12
CA ARG A 72 14.58 -8.95 -2.51
C ARG A 72 14.79 -10.45 -2.70
N SER A 73 14.00 -11.03 -3.59
CA SER A 73 14.18 -12.38 -4.12
C SER A 73 14.24 -12.30 -5.63
N GLY A 74 15.45 -12.43 -6.20
CA GLY A 74 15.69 -12.18 -7.62
C GLY A 74 15.48 -10.71 -8.01
N GLU A 75 15.17 -10.47 -9.29
CA GLU A 75 14.92 -9.13 -9.82
C GLU A 75 13.45 -8.70 -9.77
N GLU A 76 12.55 -9.66 -9.55
CA GLU A 76 11.12 -9.49 -9.79
C GLU A 76 10.27 -9.45 -8.52
N LEU A 77 10.79 -9.88 -7.36
CA LEU A 77 10.00 -9.96 -6.14
C LEU A 77 10.73 -9.31 -4.97
N ALA A 78 10.01 -8.57 -4.14
CA ALA A 78 10.52 -8.02 -2.90
C ALA A 78 9.45 -8.02 -1.81
N ALA A 79 9.89 -8.08 -0.56
CA ALA A 79 9.09 -7.77 0.61
C ALA A 79 9.62 -6.49 1.25
N THR A 80 8.72 -5.54 1.50
CA THR A 80 8.98 -4.28 2.21
C THR A 80 8.40 -4.37 3.62
N TYR A 81 9.09 -3.74 4.55
CA TYR A 81 8.66 -3.61 5.94
C TYR A 81 8.72 -2.13 6.27
N GLY A 82 7.66 -1.62 6.87
CA GLY A 82 7.57 -0.20 7.18
C GLY A 82 6.81 0.09 8.46
N VAL A 83 6.78 1.38 8.79
CA VAL A 83 5.92 1.98 9.79
C VAL A 83 5.11 3.07 9.13
N TRP A 84 3.89 3.29 9.63
CA TRP A 84 3.04 4.36 9.14
C TRP A 84 2.29 5.04 10.28
N THR A 85 1.96 6.30 10.08
CA THR A 85 1.02 7.07 10.90
C THR A 85 -0.03 7.67 9.98
N MET A 86 -1.30 7.58 10.34
CA MET A 86 -2.41 8.11 9.57
C MET A 86 -3.31 8.97 10.45
N LYS A 87 -3.72 10.12 9.91
CA LYS A 87 -4.70 11.03 10.49
C LYS A 87 -5.99 10.95 9.70
N ALA A 88 -7.11 10.73 10.38
CA ALA A 88 -8.45 10.74 9.82
C ALA A 88 -9.36 11.56 10.75
N GLY A 89 -9.64 12.80 10.36
CA GLY A 89 -10.28 13.78 11.26
C GLY A 89 -9.42 14.05 12.49
N ASP A 90 -10.00 13.93 13.69
CA ASP A 90 -9.31 14.13 14.98
C ASP A 90 -8.60 12.86 15.48
N GLN A 91 -8.69 11.75 14.75
CA GLN A 91 -8.04 10.50 15.12
C GLN A 91 -6.68 10.37 14.45
N GLU A 92 -5.67 10.00 15.24
CA GLU A 92 -4.35 9.62 14.78
C GLU A 92 -4.11 8.16 15.16
N ILE A 93 -3.80 7.33 14.17
CA ILE A 93 -3.52 5.91 14.32
C ILE A 93 -2.17 5.59 13.68
N SER A 94 -1.48 4.59 14.20
CA SER A 94 -0.19 4.17 13.66
C SER A 94 -0.10 2.66 13.61
N GLY A 95 0.78 2.16 12.74
CA GLY A 95 0.92 0.74 12.49
C GLY A 95 2.28 0.37 11.92
N LYS A 96 2.43 -0.93 11.70
CA LYS A 96 3.58 -1.53 11.04
C LYS A 96 3.05 -2.35 9.89
N THR A 97 3.70 -2.21 8.75
CA THR A 97 3.28 -2.82 7.50
C THR A 97 4.28 -3.86 7.02
N ILE A 98 3.78 -4.87 6.34
CA ILE A 98 4.55 -5.73 5.45
C ILE A 98 3.84 -5.74 4.11
N GLU A 99 4.55 -5.34 3.06
CA GLU A 99 4.05 -5.50 1.69
C GLU A 99 4.92 -6.50 0.91
N VAL A 100 4.30 -7.16 -0.06
CA VAL A 100 4.99 -7.93 -1.10
C VAL A 100 4.74 -7.19 -2.41
N VAL A 101 5.81 -6.84 -3.11
CA VAL A 101 5.75 -6.12 -4.38
C VAL A 101 6.45 -6.92 -5.47
N ARG A 102 5.91 -6.81 -6.69
CA ARG A 102 6.44 -7.47 -7.87
C ARG A 102 6.77 -6.49 -8.99
N ARG A 103 7.91 -6.70 -9.62
CA ARG A 103 8.32 -6.00 -10.83
C ARG A 103 7.54 -6.54 -12.02
N GLN A 104 6.90 -5.64 -12.75
CA GLN A 104 6.16 -5.92 -13.97
C GLN A 104 7.12 -5.99 -15.18
N PRO A 105 6.69 -6.57 -16.32
CA PRO A 105 7.52 -6.65 -17.54
C PRO A 105 8.00 -5.30 -18.08
N ASP A 106 7.26 -4.22 -17.83
CA ASP A 106 7.64 -2.85 -18.20
C ASP A 106 8.58 -2.17 -17.18
N GLY A 107 9.02 -2.93 -16.18
CA GLY A 107 9.92 -2.50 -15.12
C GLY A 107 9.27 -1.65 -14.03
N THR A 108 7.95 -1.54 -14.00
CA THR A 108 7.23 -0.92 -12.88
C THR A 108 7.11 -1.88 -11.70
N TRP A 109 6.81 -1.39 -10.50
CA TRP A 109 6.56 -2.21 -9.32
C TRP A 109 5.14 -2.01 -8.81
N LEU A 110 4.48 -3.09 -8.42
CA LEU A 110 3.11 -3.09 -7.90
C LEU A 110 3.00 -3.97 -6.65
N PHE A 111 2.08 -3.66 -5.76
CA PHE A 111 1.67 -4.50 -4.64
C PHE A 111 1.03 -5.80 -5.13
N VAL A 112 1.49 -6.91 -4.56
CA VAL A 112 0.89 -8.24 -4.61
C VAL A 112 0.12 -8.51 -3.32
N ILE A 113 0.73 -8.16 -2.19
CA ILE A 113 0.14 -8.23 -0.85
C ILE A 113 0.44 -6.92 -0.13
N ASP A 114 -0.55 -6.36 0.53
CA ASP A 114 -0.45 -5.18 1.38
C ASP A 114 -1.12 -5.48 2.72
N ASP A 115 -0.31 -5.64 3.77
CA ASP A 115 -0.77 -5.89 5.14
C ASP A 115 -0.28 -4.79 6.10
N PRO A 116 -1.09 -3.73 6.32
CA PRO A 116 -0.75 -2.64 7.22
C PRO A 116 -0.86 -3.02 8.71
N PHE A 117 -1.17 -4.28 9.05
CA PHE A 117 -1.36 -4.78 10.42
C PHE A 117 -0.34 -5.84 10.86
N ALA A 118 0.61 -6.19 9.99
CA ALA A 118 1.44 -7.40 10.04
C ALA A 118 2.30 -7.63 11.30
N ARG A 119 2.37 -6.69 12.26
CA ARG A 119 3.14 -6.84 13.51
C ARG A 119 2.41 -6.39 14.79
N ASN A 120 1.08 -6.32 14.76
CA ASN A 120 0.26 -6.10 15.96
C ASN A 120 -0.23 -7.41 16.63
N SER A 121 0.28 -8.56 16.20
CA SER A 121 0.05 -9.90 16.77
C SER A 121 1.16 -10.35 17.71
#